data_AF-A0A7J3J3U3-F1
#
_entry.id   AF-A0A7J3J3U3-F1
#
_cell.length_a   1.000
_cell.length_b   1.000
_cell.length_c   1.000
_cell.angle_alpha   90.00
_cell.angle_beta   90.00
_cell.angle_gamma   90.00
#
_symmetry.space_group_name_H-M   'P 1'
#
loop_
_entity.id
_entity.type
_entity.pdbx_description
1 polymer ?
#
loop_
_entity_poly.entity_id
_entity_poly.type
_entity_poly.pdbx_seq_one_letter_code
_entity_poly.pdbx_strand_id
1 'polypeptide(L)'
;MWRHCGGFRRKLLEELCGWDEQMLAEDTDLTFRVYLAGYKVKYVLDAECYEEAVDSWRAYWRQRYRWAKGHMQCSFKHSLNLLKSNKLTLTQKIDGLLLLGVYFMPVIVLLSWIVGIPLLIFKFSQCSSPFWTVISISLYSTIGNFAPFYEVSVGIYLDGRTRAQWLIPFLALAFLYNIPICTKAFLDLLFSKLTRKNSNRWDKTVHSGSGNSYIIMLANLKQWFRVRFCLQP
;
A
#
# COMPACT_ATOMS: atom_id res chain seq x y z
N MET A 1 5.55 -3.05 1.75
CA MET A 1 5.56 -1.74 2.42
C MET A 1 6.49 -1.86 3.61
N TRP A 2 7.65 -1.19 3.58
CA TRP A 2 8.89 -1.76 4.14
C TRP A 2 9.67 -0.76 5.00
N ARG A 3 9.35 -0.63 6.29
CA ARG A 3 10.19 0.14 7.22
C ARG A 3 10.91 -0.65 8.30
N HIS A 4 10.63 -1.93 8.52
CA HIS A 4 11.05 -2.55 9.79
C HIS A 4 11.95 -3.78 9.71
N CYS A 5 12.08 -4.46 8.55
CA CYS A 5 13.12 -5.45 8.32
C CYS A 5 13.57 -5.43 6.86
N GLY A 6 14.59 -4.64 6.56
CA GLY A 6 15.17 -4.54 5.23
C GLY A 6 16.63 -4.10 5.31
N GLY A 7 17.49 -4.70 4.48
CA GLY A 7 18.92 -4.41 4.44
C GLY A 7 19.41 -4.26 3.01
N PHE A 8 20.30 -3.30 2.80
CA PHE A 8 20.95 -3.08 1.51
C PHE A 8 22.45 -3.31 1.65
N ARG A 9 23.07 -3.86 0.60
CA ARG A 9 24.54 -3.96 0.56
C ARG A 9 25.13 -2.55 0.53
N ARG A 10 26.14 -2.29 1.36
CA ARG A 10 26.78 -0.96 1.41
C ARG A 10 27.29 -0.49 0.04
N LYS A 11 27.98 -1.36 -0.70
CA LYS A 11 28.49 -1.04 -2.04
C LYS A 11 27.39 -0.58 -3.01
N LEU A 12 26.22 -1.22 -2.94
CA LEU A 12 25.05 -0.88 -3.74
C LEU A 12 24.50 0.51 -3.39
N LEU A 13 24.48 0.87 -2.10
CA LEU A 13 24.07 2.20 -1.65
C LEU A 13 25.03 3.29 -2.17
N GLU A 14 26.34 3.02 -2.13
CA GLU A 14 27.38 3.92 -2.63
C GLU A 14 27.26 4.10 -4.16
N GLU A 15 27.01 3.03 -4.91
CA GLU A 15 26.77 3.08 -6.37
C GLU A 15 25.51 3.88 -6.75
N LEU A 16 24.49 3.88 -5.90
CA LEU A 16 23.20 4.55 -6.17
C LEU A 16 23.10 5.96 -5.57
N CYS A 17 24.21 6.52 -5.08
CA CYS A 17 24.25 7.84 -4.42
C CYS A 17 23.39 7.94 -3.14
N GLY A 18 23.19 6.83 -2.42
CA GLY A 18 22.53 6.83 -1.11
C GLY A 18 21.02 7.12 -1.15
N TRP A 19 20.53 7.80 -0.11
CA TRP A 19 19.10 8.09 0.11
C TRP A 19 18.72 9.47 -0.44
N ASP A 20 17.54 9.58 -1.03
CA ASP A 20 17.01 10.84 -1.56
C ASP A 20 16.20 11.57 -0.47
N GLU A 21 16.74 12.66 0.07
CA GLU A 21 16.11 13.46 1.13
C GLU A 21 14.81 14.15 0.70
N GLN A 22 14.56 14.27 -0.60
CA GLN A 22 13.34 14.89 -1.12
C GLN A 22 12.15 13.92 -1.11
N MET A 23 12.41 12.62 -0.97
CA MET A 23 11.39 11.57 -0.99
C MET A 23 10.81 11.33 0.39
N LEU A 24 9.47 11.35 0.51
CA LEU A 24 8.78 10.97 1.74
C LEU A 24 8.80 9.45 2.01
N ALA A 25 9.04 8.65 0.96
CA ALA A 25 9.19 7.20 1.01
C ALA A 25 10.58 6.82 0.48
N GLU A 26 11.61 7.18 1.25
CA GLU A 26 13.02 6.99 0.90
C GLU A 26 13.38 5.51 0.64
N ASP A 27 12.72 4.60 1.36
CA ASP A 27 12.78 3.14 1.26
C ASP A 27 12.29 2.62 -0.10
N THR A 28 11.13 3.12 -0.51
CA THR A 28 10.47 2.71 -1.75
C THR A 28 11.25 3.28 -2.93
N ASP A 29 11.67 4.53 -2.86
CA ASP A 29 12.50 5.15 -3.90
C ASP A 29 13.81 4.36 -4.13
N LEU A 30 14.53 4.05 -3.05
CA LEU A 30 15.76 3.27 -3.14
C LEU A 30 15.50 1.87 -3.71
N THR A 31 14.46 1.18 -3.25
CA THR A 31 14.10 -0.15 -3.75
C THR A 31 13.85 -0.13 -5.26
N PHE A 32 13.14 0.87 -5.77
CA PHE A 32 12.91 1.01 -7.21
C PHE A 32 14.17 1.39 -7.99
N ARG A 33 15.09 2.19 -7.42
CA ARG A 33 16.39 2.44 -8.04
C ARG A 33 17.23 1.16 -8.16
N VAL A 34 17.27 0.35 -7.11
CA VAL A 34 17.93 -0.97 -7.10
C VAL A 34 17.30 -1.89 -8.15
N TYR A 35 15.98 -1.92 -8.21
CA TYR A 35 15.23 -2.72 -9.16
C TYR A 35 15.51 -2.30 -10.61
N LEU A 36 15.46 -1.00 -10.91
CA LEU A 36 15.77 -0.43 -12.22
C LEU A 36 17.23 -0.65 -12.66
N ALA A 37 18.16 -0.73 -11.70
CA ALA A 37 19.55 -1.06 -11.97
C ALA A 37 19.75 -2.53 -12.41
N GLY A 38 18.73 -3.38 -12.26
CA GLY A 38 18.74 -4.80 -12.65
C GLY A 38 19.10 -5.75 -11.51
N TYR A 39 19.19 -5.24 -10.27
CA TYR A 39 19.46 -6.07 -9.10
C TYR A 39 18.20 -6.81 -8.64
N LYS A 40 18.41 -7.99 -8.05
CA LYS A 40 17.33 -8.81 -7.50
C LYS A 40 17.05 -8.41 -6.06
N VAL A 41 15.80 -8.08 -5.76
CA VAL A 41 15.30 -7.92 -4.39
C VAL A 41 14.77 -9.28 -3.94
N LYS A 42 15.30 -9.82 -2.84
CA LYS A 42 14.84 -11.09 -2.27
C LYS A 42 14.04 -10.83 -1.01
N TYR A 43 12.90 -11.49 -0.92
CA TYR A 43 12.07 -11.54 0.28
C TYR A 43 12.65 -12.62 1.23
N VAL A 44 12.85 -12.28 2.51
CA VAL A 44 13.33 -13.21 3.55
C VAL A 44 12.20 -13.45 4.54
N LEU A 45 11.75 -14.69 4.68
CA LEU A 45 10.54 -15.02 5.43
C LEU A 45 10.80 -15.14 6.94
N ASP A 46 12.03 -15.46 7.31
CA ASP A 46 12.46 -15.58 8.70
C ASP A 46 12.82 -14.22 9.34
N ALA A 47 12.78 -13.14 8.56
CA ALA A 47 13.06 -11.80 9.06
C ALA A 47 11.85 -11.26 9.83
N GLU A 48 11.85 -11.44 11.15
CA GLU A 48 10.80 -10.96 12.03
C GLU A 48 11.16 -9.55 12.59
N CYS A 49 10.23 -8.61 12.47
CA CYS A 49 10.31 -7.29 13.10
C CYS A 49 9.03 -6.99 13.86
N TYR A 50 9.16 -6.26 14.97
CA TYR A 50 8.04 -5.85 15.82
C TYR A 50 7.83 -4.35 15.66
N GLU A 51 6.59 -3.95 15.35
CA GLU A 51 6.21 -2.54 15.21
C GLU A 51 5.13 -2.20 16.24
N GLU A 52 5.24 -1.00 16.82
CA GLU A 52 4.24 -0.44 17.71
C GLU A 52 3.03 0.04 16.88
N ALA A 53 1.84 -0.49 17.18
CA ALA A 53 0.62 -0.03 16.55
C ALA A 53 0.30 1.41 16.98
N VAL A 54 -0.41 2.14 16.13
CA VAL A 54 -0.74 3.53 16.42
C VAL A 54 -1.99 3.63 17.30
N ASP A 55 -1.86 4.27 18.45
CA ASP A 55 -2.93 4.33 19.46
C ASP A 55 -4.03 5.38 19.19
N SER A 56 -3.84 6.25 18.19
CA SER A 56 -4.81 7.32 17.91
C SER A 56 -5.12 7.48 16.42
N TRP A 57 -6.40 7.74 16.12
CA TRP A 57 -6.87 8.02 14.76
C TRP A 57 -6.13 9.17 14.07
N ARG A 58 -5.77 10.22 14.82
CA ARG A 58 -5.00 11.36 14.30
C ARG A 58 -3.57 10.97 13.92
N ALA A 59 -2.92 10.09 14.69
CA ALA A 59 -1.59 9.61 14.35
C ALA A 59 -1.66 8.61 13.18
N TYR A 60 -2.68 7.75 13.15
CA TYR A 60 -2.93 6.82 12.04
C TYR A 60 -3.12 7.59 10.72
N TRP A 61 -3.96 8.64 10.73
CA TRP A 61 -4.17 9.50 9.56
C TRP A 61 -2.85 10.08 9.05
N ARG A 62 -2.04 10.66 9.94
CA ARG A 62 -0.75 11.26 9.57
C ARG A 62 0.22 10.23 8.98
N GLN A 63 0.29 9.04 9.57
CA GLN A 63 1.13 7.95 9.08
C GLN A 63 0.69 7.49 7.68
N ARG A 64 -0.59 7.14 7.51
CA ARG A 64 -1.14 6.68 6.22
C ARG A 64 -1.10 7.75 5.14
N TYR A 65 -1.35 9.01 5.48
CA TYR A 65 -1.24 10.13 4.55
C TYR A 65 0.20 10.26 4.02
N ARG A 66 1.20 10.24 4.90
CA ARG A 66 2.61 10.30 4.52
C ARG A 66 2.99 9.12 3.62
N TRP A 67 2.51 7.92 3.96
CA TRP A 67 2.73 6.72 3.18
C TRP A 67 2.12 6.81 1.78
N ALA A 68 0.85 7.20 1.67
CA ALA A 68 0.17 7.37 0.39
C ALA A 68 0.88 8.44 -0.47
N LYS A 69 1.19 9.60 0.12
CA LYS A 69 1.88 10.69 -0.59
C LYS A 69 3.27 10.28 -1.08
N GLY A 70 4.07 9.65 -0.22
CA GLY A 70 5.42 9.19 -0.58
C GLY A 70 5.41 8.08 -1.64
N HIS A 71 4.46 7.15 -1.56
CA HIS A 71 4.33 6.10 -2.57
C HIS A 71 3.88 6.65 -3.92
N MET A 72 2.93 7.60 -3.92
CA MET A 72 2.51 8.30 -5.15
C MET A 72 3.66 9.13 -5.73
N GLN A 73 4.48 9.80 -4.91
CA GLN A 73 5.71 10.46 -5.37
C GLN A 73 6.64 9.49 -6.10
N CYS A 74 6.90 8.33 -5.50
CA CYS A 74 7.71 7.27 -6.11
C CYS A 74 7.10 6.76 -7.42
N SER A 75 5.78 6.56 -7.46
CA SER A 75 5.07 6.14 -8.67
C SER A 75 5.30 7.11 -9.82
N PHE A 76 5.15 8.41 -9.58
CA PHE A 76 5.38 9.41 -10.63
C PHE A 76 6.84 9.53 -11.06
N LYS A 77 7.80 9.29 -10.18
CA LYS A 77 9.24 9.33 -10.51
C LYS A 77 9.68 8.09 -11.30
N HIS A 78 9.21 6.90 -10.92
CA HIS A 78 9.76 5.64 -11.40
C HIS A 78 8.92 4.94 -12.49
N SER A 79 7.61 5.20 -12.60
CA SER A 79 6.71 4.51 -13.54
C SER A 79 7.19 4.56 -14.99
N LEU A 80 7.56 5.74 -15.50
CA LEU A 80 8.06 5.90 -16.87
C LEU A 80 9.41 5.22 -17.08
N ASN A 81 10.32 5.31 -16.11
CA ASN A 81 11.64 4.68 -16.19
C ASN A 81 11.52 3.15 -16.19
N LEU A 82 10.55 2.63 -15.45
CA LEU A 82 10.29 1.19 -15.36
C LEU A 82 9.70 0.64 -16.66
N LEU A 83 8.78 1.37 -17.30
CA LEU A 83 8.27 1.02 -18.63
C LEU A 83 9.39 1.03 -19.69
N LYS A 84 10.26 2.04 -19.65
CA LYS A 84 11.37 2.23 -20.61
C LYS A 84 12.60 1.36 -20.34
N SER A 85 12.69 0.69 -19.19
CA SER A 85 13.88 -0.10 -18.84
C SER A 85 14.02 -1.32 -19.75
N ASN A 86 15.20 -1.50 -20.35
CA ASN A 86 15.54 -2.71 -21.12
C ASN A 86 16.10 -3.83 -20.24
N LYS A 87 16.36 -3.57 -18.96
CA LYS A 87 16.94 -4.53 -18.00
C LYS A 87 15.90 -5.44 -17.34
N LEU A 88 14.62 -5.10 -17.48
CA LEU A 88 13.51 -5.77 -16.80
C LEU A 88 12.63 -6.53 -17.80
N THR A 89 12.16 -7.70 -17.40
CA THR A 89 11.18 -8.48 -18.16
C THR A 89 9.79 -7.83 -18.11
N LEU A 90 8.89 -8.19 -19.03
CA LEU A 90 7.51 -7.65 -19.04
C LEU A 90 6.78 -7.95 -17.73
N THR A 91 6.91 -9.16 -17.18
CA THR A 91 6.31 -9.53 -15.90
C THR A 91 6.84 -8.66 -14.76
N GLN A 92 8.15 -8.42 -14.72
CA GLN A 92 8.79 -7.55 -13.75
C GLN A 92 8.32 -6.09 -13.85
N LYS A 93 8.03 -5.63 -15.07
CA LYS A 93 7.47 -4.30 -15.32
C LYS A 93 6.03 -4.20 -14.82
N ILE A 94 5.19 -5.18 -15.16
CA ILE A 94 3.79 -5.19 -14.71
C ILE A 94 3.71 -5.26 -13.20
N ASP A 95 4.47 -6.14 -12.56
CA ASP A 95 4.52 -6.28 -11.10
C ASP A 95 4.97 -4.97 -10.43
N GLY A 96 6.04 -4.35 -10.93
CA GLY A 96 6.51 -3.06 -10.41
C GLY A 96 5.49 -1.92 -10.59
N LEU A 97 4.74 -1.89 -11.70
CA LEU A 97 3.68 -0.91 -11.91
C LEU A 97 2.48 -1.14 -11.01
N LEU A 98 2.07 -2.40 -10.83
CA LEU A 98 0.98 -2.75 -9.92
C LEU A 98 1.35 -2.35 -8.49
N LEU A 99 2.58 -2.62 -8.06
CA LEU A 99 3.10 -2.21 -6.75
C LEU A 99 3.08 -0.69 -6.58
N LEU A 100 3.56 0.08 -7.57
CA LEU A 100 3.48 1.56 -7.56
C LEU A 100 2.03 2.07 -7.61
N GLY A 101 1.14 1.31 -8.22
CA GLY A 101 -0.28 1.59 -8.44
C GLY A 101 -1.19 1.38 -7.23
N VAL A 102 -0.73 0.64 -6.21
CA VAL A 102 -1.56 0.23 -5.05
C VAL A 102 -2.33 1.40 -4.41
N TYR A 103 -1.66 2.54 -4.19
CA TYR A 103 -2.28 3.69 -3.52
C TYR A 103 -3.25 4.49 -4.41
N PHE A 104 -3.27 4.24 -5.72
CA PHE A 104 -4.26 4.83 -6.63
C PHE A 104 -5.58 4.06 -6.61
N MET A 105 -5.58 2.79 -6.20
CA MET A 105 -6.79 1.97 -6.18
C MET A 105 -7.93 2.59 -5.36
N PRO A 106 -7.72 3.07 -4.11
CA PRO A 106 -8.79 3.72 -3.36
C PRO A 106 -9.35 4.99 -4.03
N VAL A 107 -8.51 5.71 -4.78
CA VAL A 107 -8.92 6.91 -5.53
C VAL A 107 -9.76 6.53 -6.74
N ILE A 108 -9.35 5.48 -7.46
CA ILE A 108 -10.10 4.93 -8.60
C ILE A 108 -11.46 4.40 -8.14
N VAL A 109 -11.50 3.65 -7.03
CA VAL A 109 -12.76 3.14 -6.45
C VAL A 109 -13.71 4.28 -6.08
N LEU A 110 -13.20 5.34 -5.46
CA LEU A 110 -14.01 6.53 -5.16
C LEU A 110 -14.58 7.15 -6.43
N LEU A 111 -13.75 7.32 -7.47
CA LEU A 111 -14.20 7.84 -8.76
C LEU A 111 -15.26 6.92 -9.40
N SER A 112 -15.06 5.61 -9.32
CA SER A 112 -16.03 4.62 -9.79
C SER A 112 -17.37 4.74 -9.06
N TRP A 113 -17.40 5.04 -7.77
CA TRP A 113 -18.64 5.27 -7.04
C TRP A 113 -19.30 6.60 -7.42
N ILE A 114 -18.51 7.68 -7.55
CA ILE A 114 -19.00 8.99 -7.96
C ILE A 114 -19.64 8.95 -9.35
N VAL A 115 -19.08 8.18 -10.28
CA VAL A 115 -19.61 8.03 -11.64
C VAL A 115 -20.70 6.94 -11.69
N GLY A 116 -20.46 5.80 -11.03
CA GLY A 116 -21.31 4.61 -11.11
C GLY A 116 -22.66 4.78 -10.42
N ILE A 117 -22.72 5.39 -9.23
CA ILE A 117 -23.98 5.55 -8.48
C ILE A 117 -24.97 6.44 -9.25
N PRO A 118 -24.60 7.63 -9.75
CA PRO A 118 -25.52 8.43 -10.56
C PRO A 118 -25.95 7.72 -11.84
N LEU A 119 -25.03 7.02 -12.54
CA LEU A 119 -25.40 6.27 -13.74
C LEU A 119 -26.43 5.17 -13.44
N LEU A 120 -26.30 4.48 -12.30
CA LEU A 120 -27.29 3.49 -11.86
C LEU A 120 -28.65 4.14 -11.57
N ILE A 121 -28.68 5.31 -10.94
CA ILE A 121 -29.93 6.01 -10.58
C ILE A 121 -30.61 6.61 -11.81
N PHE A 122 -29.86 7.29 -12.69
CA PHE A 122 -30.40 8.05 -13.82
C PHE A 122 -30.61 7.22 -15.10
N LYS A 123 -29.88 6.11 -15.28
CA LYS A 123 -29.93 5.29 -16.51
C LYS A 123 -30.42 3.84 -16.32
N PHE A 124 -31.07 3.52 -15.21
CA PHE A 124 -31.65 2.18 -15.00
C PHE A 124 -32.64 1.72 -16.10
N SER A 125 -33.16 2.66 -16.89
CA SER A 125 -34.32 2.43 -17.77
C SER A 125 -34.02 1.95 -19.21
N GLN A 126 -32.81 2.09 -19.78
CA GLN A 126 -32.74 2.07 -21.27
C GLN A 126 -31.59 1.37 -22.01
N CYS A 127 -30.60 0.72 -21.37
CA CYS A 127 -29.41 0.31 -22.15
C CYS A 127 -28.89 -1.12 -21.98
N SER A 128 -29.42 -1.95 -21.08
CA SER A 128 -28.93 -3.33 -20.93
C SER A 128 -29.99 -4.24 -20.32
N SER A 129 -29.98 -5.53 -20.69
CA SER A 129 -30.73 -6.55 -19.96
C SER A 129 -30.25 -6.56 -18.50
N PRO A 130 -31.17 -6.57 -17.50
CA PRO A 130 -30.80 -6.52 -16.07
C PRO A 130 -29.83 -7.64 -15.68
N PHE A 131 -29.86 -8.77 -16.40
CA PHE A 131 -28.94 -9.89 -16.23
C PHE A 131 -27.46 -9.49 -16.42
N TRP A 132 -27.13 -8.81 -17.52
CA TRP A 132 -25.75 -8.41 -17.81
C TRP A 132 -25.23 -7.36 -16.84
N THR A 133 -26.09 -6.42 -16.43
CA THR A 133 -25.74 -5.39 -15.44
C THR A 133 -25.42 -6.01 -14.08
N VAL A 134 -26.24 -6.96 -13.61
CA VAL A 134 -26.01 -7.68 -12.35
C VAL A 134 -24.70 -8.47 -12.41
N ILE A 135 -24.42 -9.16 -13.50
CA ILE A 135 -23.17 -9.90 -13.70
C ILE A 135 -21.97 -8.96 -13.65
N SER A 136 -21.99 -7.85 -14.38
CA SER A 136 -20.89 -6.89 -14.40
C SER A 136 -20.61 -6.28 -13.02
N ILE A 137 -21.67 -5.91 -12.28
CA ILE A 137 -21.54 -5.37 -10.92
C ILE A 137 -20.96 -6.44 -9.97
N SER A 138 -21.43 -7.68 -10.08
CA SER A 138 -20.97 -8.79 -9.25
C SER A 138 -19.50 -9.13 -9.51
N LEU A 139 -19.10 -9.19 -10.78
CA LEU A 139 -17.70 -9.40 -11.18
C LEU A 139 -16.79 -8.27 -10.70
N TYR A 140 -17.20 -7.01 -10.91
CA TYR A 140 -16.44 -5.84 -10.45
C TYR A 140 -16.30 -5.82 -8.92
N SER A 141 -17.37 -6.15 -8.19
CA SER A 141 -17.35 -6.17 -6.73
C SER A 141 -16.40 -7.27 -6.21
N THR A 142 -16.49 -8.47 -6.80
CA THR A 142 -15.70 -9.64 -6.37
C THR A 142 -14.23 -9.50 -6.71
N ILE A 143 -13.89 -9.09 -7.94
CA ILE A 143 -12.50 -9.04 -8.43
C ILE A 143 -11.84 -7.69 -8.08
N GLY A 144 -12.59 -6.60 -8.05
CA GLY A 144 -12.06 -5.26 -7.78
C GLY A 144 -12.06 -4.92 -6.29
N ASN A 145 -13.25 -4.69 -5.73
CA ASN A 145 -13.37 -4.17 -4.36
C ASN A 145 -12.94 -5.19 -3.29
N PHE A 146 -13.21 -6.47 -3.50
CA PHE A 146 -12.89 -7.51 -2.52
C PHE A 146 -11.48 -8.12 -2.65
N ALA A 147 -10.75 -7.85 -3.73
CA ALA A 147 -9.39 -8.40 -3.92
C ALA A 147 -8.42 -8.11 -2.76
N PRO A 148 -8.32 -6.88 -2.20
CA PRO A 148 -7.45 -6.62 -1.06
C PRO A 148 -7.85 -7.43 0.19
N PHE A 149 -9.14 -7.73 0.35
CA PHE A 149 -9.63 -8.53 1.46
C PHE A 149 -9.25 -9.99 1.29
N TYR A 150 -9.34 -10.54 0.08
CA TYR A 150 -8.86 -11.89 -0.21
C TYR A 150 -7.36 -12.02 0.01
N GLU A 151 -6.58 -11.04 -0.44
CA GLU A 151 -5.12 -11.03 -0.23
C GLU A 151 -4.77 -11.07 1.27
N VAL A 152 -5.38 -10.22 2.08
CA VAL A 152 -5.19 -10.22 3.54
C VAL A 152 -5.71 -11.51 4.18
N SER A 153 -6.84 -12.05 3.70
CA SER A 153 -7.42 -13.29 4.22
C SER A 153 -6.52 -14.50 3.98
N VAL A 154 -5.94 -14.60 2.78
CA VAL A 154 -4.98 -15.64 2.42
C VAL A 154 -3.70 -15.47 3.24
N GLY A 155 -3.20 -14.25 3.42
CA GLY A 155 -2.03 -13.98 4.28
C GLY A 155 -2.25 -14.46 5.73
N ILE A 156 -3.39 -14.12 6.34
CA ILE A 156 -3.75 -14.56 7.70
C ILE A 156 -3.88 -16.08 7.78
N TYR A 157 -4.45 -16.71 6.75
CA TYR A 157 -4.61 -18.16 6.68
C TYR A 157 -3.25 -18.86 6.62
N LEU A 158 -2.36 -18.40 5.72
CA LEU A 158 -1.00 -18.91 5.59
C LEU A 158 -0.17 -18.74 6.87
N ASP A 159 -0.44 -17.69 7.64
CA ASP A 159 0.20 -17.45 8.95
C ASP A 159 -0.31 -18.36 10.08
N GLY A 160 -1.32 -19.20 9.82
CA GLY A 160 -1.95 -20.07 10.81
C GLY A 160 -2.79 -19.31 11.85
N ARG A 161 -3.19 -18.07 11.56
CA ARG A 161 -3.87 -17.15 12.49
C ARG A 161 -5.37 -17.14 12.27
N THR A 162 -6.00 -18.29 12.31
CA THR A 162 -7.43 -18.46 12.00
C THR A 162 -8.35 -17.56 12.82
N ARG A 163 -8.00 -17.26 14.09
CA ARG A 163 -8.77 -16.31 14.92
C ARG A 163 -8.77 -14.86 14.39
N ALA A 164 -7.73 -14.43 13.69
CA ALA A 164 -7.68 -13.08 13.12
C ALA A 164 -8.57 -12.93 11.89
N GLN A 165 -9.04 -14.03 11.27
CA GLN A 165 -9.97 -13.98 10.13
C GLN A 165 -11.30 -13.33 10.52
N TRP A 166 -11.72 -13.46 11.79
CA TRP A 166 -12.91 -12.78 12.32
C TRP A 166 -12.81 -11.25 12.27
N LEU A 167 -11.60 -10.70 12.11
CA LEU A 167 -11.37 -9.26 12.00
C LEU A 167 -11.44 -8.74 10.56
N ILE A 168 -11.51 -9.61 9.55
CA ILE A 168 -11.56 -9.21 8.13
C ILE A 168 -12.71 -8.25 7.82
N PRO A 169 -13.95 -8.42 8.35
CA PRO A 169 -15.02 -7.46 8.11
C PRO A 169 -14.69 -6.04 8.61
N PHE A 170 -13.93 -5.90 9.70
CA PHE A 170 -13.50 -4.60 10.22
C PHE A 170 -12.45 -3.93 9.33
N LEU A 171 -11.74 -4.69 8.49
CA LEU A 171 -10.86 -4.13 7.47
C LEU A 171 -11.62 -3.25 6.48
N ALA A 172 -12.93 -3.48 6.28
CA ALA A 172 -13.73 -2.67 5.36
C ALA A 172 -13.86 -1.24 5.86
N LEU A 173 -13.99 -1.07 7.19
CA LEU A 173 -13.99 0.26 7.81
C LEU A 173 -12.65 0.95 7.65
N ALA A 174 -11.54 0.21 7.82
CA ALA A 174 -10.20 0.74 7.58
C ALA A 174 -10.00 1.14 6.11
N PHE A 175 -10.51 0.35 5.16
CA PHE A 175 -10.48 0.66 3.73
C PHE A 175 -11.26 1.93 3.41
N LEU A 176 -12.51 2.06 3.91
CA LEU A 176 -13.32 3.26 3.76
C LEU A 176 -12.63 4.50 4.34
N TYR A 177 -11.94 4.36 5.48
CA TYR A 177 -11.17 5.44 6.08
C TYR A 177 -9.91 5.81 5.28
N ASN A 178 -9.29 4.85 4.59
CA ASN A 178 -8.12 5.11 3.73
C ASN A 178 -8.48 5.82 2.42
N ILE A 179 -9.71 5.69 1.90
CA ILE A 179 -10.16 6.39 0.69
C ILE A 179 -9.93 7.91 0.76
N PRO A 180 -10.47 8.65 1.75
CA PRO A 180 -10.26 10.10 1.83
C PRO A 180 -8.79 10.47 2.10
N ILE A 181 -8.04 9.63 2.80
CA ILE A 181 -6.59 9.83 3.03
C ILE A 181 -5.83 9.82 1.71
N CYS A 182 -6.02 8.77 0.91
CA CYS A 182 -5.36 8.60 -0.39
C CYS A 182 -5.79 9.68 -1.37
N THR A 183 -7.08 10.03 -1.41
CA THR A 183 -7.60 11.10 -2.26
C THR A 183 -6.99 12.45 -1.89
N LYS A 184 -6.92 12.78 -0.60
CA LYS A 184 -6.26 14.01 -0.14
C LYS A 184 -4.77 14.03 -0.51
N ALA A 185 -4.05 12.94 -0.26
CA ALA A 185 -2.64 12.82 -0.62
C ALA A 185 -2.40 13.01 -2.12
N PHE A 186 -3.28 12.44 -2.96
CA PHE A 186 -3.23 12.59 -4.41
C PHE A 186 -3.48 14.04 -4.85
N LEU A 187 -4.52 14.69 -4.32
CA LEU A 187 -4.84 16.08 -4.63
C LEU A 187 -3.72 17.03 -4.20
N ASP A 188 -3.19 16.86 -2.98
CA ASP A 188 -2.07 17.68 -2.49
C ASP A 188 -0.82 17.51 -3.37
N LEU A 189 -0.58 16.30 -3.87
CA LEU A 189 0.53 16.04 -4.78
C LEU A 189 0.32 16.74 -6.14
N LEU A 190 -0.88 16.61 -6.73
CA LEU A 190 -1.22 17.31 -7.97
C LEU A 190 -1.08 18.83 -7.79
N PHE A 191 -1.57 19.36 -6.67
CA PHE A 191 -1.47 20.78 -6.36
C PHE A 191 -0.02 21.23 -6.20
N SER A 192 0.83 20.44 -5.54
CA SER A 192 2.27 20.75 -5.41
C SER A 192 3.00 20.73 -6.76
N LYS A 193 2.62 19.84 -7.69
CA LYS A 193 3.18 19.81 -9.04
C LYS A 193 2.73 21.02 -9.86
N LEU A 194 1.46 21.40 -9.74
CA LEU A 194 0.89 22.55 -10.45
C LEU A 194 1.46 23.88 -9.95
N THR A 195 1.56 24.04 -8.63
CA THR A 195 2.06 25.27 -8.00
C THR A 195 3.58 25.34 -7.87
N ARG A 196 4.30 24.27 -8.25
CA ARG A 196 5.76 24.10 -8.08
C ARG A 196 6.26 24.31 -6.64
N LYS A 197 5.35 24.40 -5.67
CA LYS A 197 5.65 24.64 -4.25
C LYS A 197 5.78 23.29 -3.55
N ASN A 198 7.00 22.85 -3.32
CA ASN A 198 7.28 21.62 -2.59
C ASN A 198 7.13 21.86 -1.08
N SER A 199 6.02 21.42 -0.49
CA SER A 199 5.87 21.28 0.96
C SER A 199 6.02 19.80 1.37
N ASN A 200 7.22 19.25 1.18
CA ASN A 200 7.55 17.93 1.73
C ASN A 200 7.95 18.10 3.20
N ARG A 201 6.98 18.43 4.05
CA ARG A 201 7.20 18.44 5.50
C ARG A 201 7.16 17.00 6.00
N TRP A 202 8.29 16.52 6.52
CA TRP A 202 8.38 15.21 7.14
C TRP A 202 7.84 15.28 8.57
N ASP A 203 6.63 14.72 8.77
CA ASP A 203 6.03 14.59 10.10
C ASP A 203 6.41 13.23 10.71
N LYS A 204 7.25 13.26 11.74
CA LYS A 204 7.64 12.09 12.53
C LYS A 204 6.43 11.48 13.24
N THR A 205 6.33 10.15 13.23
CA THR A 205 5.40 9.44 14.12
C THR A 205 5.89 9.57 15.55
N VAL A 206 4.98 9.95 16.44
CA VAL A 206 5.23 9.94 17.89
C VAL A 206 5.05 8.50 18.35
N HIS A 207 6.06 7.95 18.99
CA HIS A 207 6.03 6.62 19.59
C HIS A 207 5.79 6.80 21.08
N SER A 208 4.91 5.98 21.69
CA SER A 208 4.64 6.10 23.13
C SER A 208 5.78 5.53 23.97
N GLY A 209 6.65 4.69 23.37
CA GLY A 209 7.74 4.02 24.06
C GLY A 209 7.28 2.84 24.92
N SER A 210 5.98 2.54 24.95
CA SER A 210 5.41 1.42 25.72
C SER A 210 5.50 0.06 25.04
N GLY A 211 6.06 0.00 23.81
CA GLY A 211 6.23 -1.24 23.04
C GLY A 211 6.93 -2.36 23.82
N ASN A 212 7.89 -2.05 24.69
CA ASN A 212 8.62 -3.05 25.49
C ASN A 212 7.77 -3.64 26.64
N SER A 213 6.88 -2.84 27.23
CA SER A 213 5.99 -3.26 28.32
C SER A 213 5.04 -4.36 27.87
N TYR A 214 4.53 -4.24 26.64
CA TYR A 214 3.66 -5.24 26.04
C TYR A 214 4.42 -6.48 25.58
N ILE A 215 5.69 -6.38 25.16
CA ILE A 215 6.51 -7.54 24.78
C ILE A 215 6.71 -8.44 26.01
N ILE A 216 6.97 -7.86 27.18
CA ILE A 216 7.15 -8.59 28.44
C ILE A 216 5.81 -9.18 28.94
N MET A 217 4.71 -8.43 28.83
CA MET A 217 3.39 -8.87 29.30
C MET A 217 2.72 -9.90 28.36
N LEU A 218 2.93 -9.78 27.04
CA LEU A 218 2.39 -10.69 26.01
C LEU A 218 3.35 -11.82 25.61
N ALA A 219 4.59 -11.86 26.11
CA ALA A 219 5.38 -13.10 26.09
C ALA A 219 4.63 -14.25 26.80
N ASN A 220 3.75 -13.92 27.76
CA ASN A 220 2.83 -14.86 28.41
C ASN A 220 1.50 -15.09 27.67
N LEU A 221 1.16 -14.28 26.66
CA LEU A 221 -0.11 -14.34 25.91
C LEU A 221 0.18 -14.19 24.42
N LYS A 222 0.22 -15.32 23.70
CA LYS A 222 0.51 -15.50 22.25
C LYS A 222 -0.37 -14.63 21.32
N GLN A 223 -0.28 -13.30 21.37
CA GLN A 223 -1.12 -12.40 20.57
C GLN A 223 -0.38 -11.11 20.25
N TRP A 224 0.51 -11.20 19.27
CA TRP A 224 0.99 -10.05 18.50
C TRP A 224 0.58 -10.21 17.03
N PHE A 225 0.44 -9.11 16.28
CA PHE A 225 0.45 -9.13 14.83
C PHE A 225 1.86 -9.54 14.34
N ARG A 226 2.14 -10.85 14.20
CA ARG A 226 3.17 -11.33 13.27
C ARG A 226 2.67 -10.94 11.90
N VAL A 227 3.56 -10.32 11.17
CA VAL A 227 3.53 -10.39 9.72
C VAL A 227 4.55 -11.47 9.39
N ARG A 228 4.10 -12.74 9.36
CA ARG A 228 4.84 -13.75 8.61
C ARG A 228 4.36 -13.57 7.18
N PHE A 229 5.27 -13.64 6.22
CA PHE A 229 4.84 -14.03 4.88
C PHE A 229 5.24 -15.48 4.79
N CYS A 230 4.25 -16.36 4.64
CA CYS A 230 4.48 -17.80 4.61
C CYS A 230 4.75 -18.25 3.17
N LEU A 231 5.79 -19.07 3.00
CA LEU A 231 6.02 -19.91 1.82
C LEU A 231 4.97 -21.02 1.75
N GLN A 232 4.84 -21.61 0.56
CA GLN A 232 4.96 -23.07 0.41
C GLN A 232 5.54 -23.40 -0.99
N PRO A 233 6.04 -24.63 -1.21
CA PRO A 233 7.36 -24.99 -1.76
C PRO A 233 7.61 -24.72 -3.25
#